data_AF-T1BXJ8-F1
#
_entry.id   AF-T1BXJ8-F1
#
_cell.length_a   1.000
_cell.length_b   1.000
_cell.length_c   1.000
_cell.angle_alpha   90.00
_cell.angle_beta   90.00
_cell.angle_gamma   90.00
#
_symmetry.space_group_name_H-M   'P 1'
#
loop_
_entity.id
_entity.type
_entity.pdbx_description
1 polymer ?
#
loop_
_entity_poly.entity_id
_entity_poly.type
_entity_poly.pdbx_seq_one_letter_code
_entity_poly.pdbx_strand_id
1 'polypeptide(L)' 'HGRRVGLAPEAGPALERGRAAVERVVAAGAPVYGVTTGFGALSDRSIPPDQVRELQRSLVESHASGVGPPLPRE' A
#
# COMPACT_ATOMS: atom_id res chain seq x y z
N HIS A 1 -10.69 -17.44 -21.53
CA HIS A 1 -10.45 -16.94 -20.16
C HIS A 1 -11.45 -17.55 -19.19
N GLY A 2 -11.11 -17.70 -17.91
CA GLY A 2 -12.01 -18.32 -16.90
C GLY A 2 -11.37 -19.37 -15.96
N ARG A 3 -10.04 -19.46 -15.89
CA ARG A 3 -9.42 -20.36 -14.90
C ARG A 3 -9.67 -19.82 -13.50
N ARG A 4 -10.10 -20.71 -12.61
CA ARG A 4 -10.21 -20.39 -11.19
C ARG A 4 -8.81 -20.20 -10.61
N VAL A 5 -8.63 -19.08 -9.94
CA VAL A 5 -7.46 -18.80 -9.12
C VAL A 5 -7.84 -18.95 -7.66
N GLY A 6 -6.90 -19.41 -6.86
CA GLY A 6 -7.05 -19.55 -5.41
C GLY A 6 -5.71 -19.28 -4.75
N LEU A 7 -5.77 -18.96 -3.47
CA LEU A 7 -4.58 -18.83 -2.64
C LEU A 7 -4.20 -20.20 -2.10
N ALA A 8 -2.89 -20.46 -2.02
CA ALA A 8 -2.39 -21.63 -1.29
C ALA A 8 -2.73 -21.50 0.20
N PRO A 9 -2.96 -22.60 0.94
CA PRO A 9 -3.30 -22.56 2.36
C PRO A 9 -2.31 -21.74 3.22
N GLU A 10 -1.03 -21.80 2.88
CA GLU A 10 0.07 -21.10 3.55
C GLU A 10 0.11 -19.58 3.27
N ALA A 11 -0.62 -19.09 2.26
CA ALA A 11 -0.62 -17.69 1.89
C ALA A 11 -1.30 -16.82 2.96
N GLY A 12 -2.39 -17.29 3.57
CA GLY A 12 -3.10 -16.56 4.63
C GLY A 12 -2.18 -16.19 5.80
N PRO A 13 -1.54 -17.16 6.45
CA PRO A 13 -0.58 -16.89 7.53
C PRO A 13 0.59 -15.99 7.10
N ALA A 14 1.06 -16.10 5.85
CA ALA A 14 2.12 -15.23 5.34
C ALA A 14 1.65 -13.76 5.21
N LEU A 15 0.43 -13.54 4.70
CA LEU A 15 -0.17 -12.22 4.59
C LEU A 15 -0.41 -11.58 5.97
N GLU A 16 -0.88 -12.36 6.95
CA GLU A 16 -1.08 -11.91 8.33
C GLU A 16 0.24 -11.46 8.97
N ARG A 17 1.33 -12.22 8.78
CA ARG A 17 2.65 -11.82 9.28
C ARG A 17 3.14 -10.51 8.65
N GLY A 18 2.91 -10.35 7.34
CA GLY A 18 3.23 -9.10 6.63
C GLY A 18 2.43 -7.91 7.18
N ARG A 19 1.12 -8.08 7.35
CA ARG A 19 0.22 -7.09 7.95
C ARG A 19 0.69 -6.66 9.34
N ALA A 20 0.97 -7.63 10.21
CA ALA A 20 1.43 -7.38 11.57
C ALA A 20 2.80 -6.65 11.62
N ALA A 21 3.66 -6.86 10.62
CA ALA A 21 4.91 -6.10 10.52
C ALA A 21 4.66 -4.61 10.20
N VAL A 22 3.76 -4.32 9.26
CA VAL A 22 3.37 -2.95 8.93
C VAL A 22 2.70 -2.26 10.12
N GLU A 23 1.78 -2.94 10.80
CA GLU A 23 1.10 -2.39 11.98
C GLU A 23 2.07 -2.04 13.11
N ARG A 24 3.10 -2.88 13.34
CA ARG A 24 4.17 -2.57 14.31
C ARG A 24 4.98 -1.34 13.91
N VAL A 25 5.28 -1.15 12.62
CA VAL A 25 6.00 0.04 12.13
C VAL A 25 5.18 1.30 12.39
N VAL A 26 3.88 1.28 12.05
CA VAL A 26 2.98 2.41 12.28
C VAL A 26 2.87 2.73 13.78
N ALA A 27 2.71 1.71 14.63
CA ALA A 27 2.62 1.89 16.08
C ALA A 27 3.93 2.41 16.70
N ALA A 28 5.09 1.99 16.17
CA ALA A 28 6.39 2.43 16.66
C ALA A 28 6.76 3.85 16.22
N GLY A 29 6.11 4.40 15.19
CA GLY A 29 6.42 5.73 14.65
C GLY A 29 7.80 5.83 13.99
N ALA A 30 8.47 4.70 13.72
CA ALA A 30 9.76 4.68 13.04
C ALA A 30 9.60 5.17 11.59
N PRO A 31 10.51 6.01 11.05
CA PRO A 31 10.39 6.54 9.70
C PRO A 31 10.61 5.42 8.67
N VAL A 32 9.55 5.10 7.92
CA VAL A 32 9.54 4.07 6.87
C VAL A 32 8.82 4.64 5.65
N TYR A 33 9.53 4.61 4.51
CA TYR A 33 9.06 5.17 3.24
C TYR A 33 7.67 4.67 2.86
N GLY A 34 6.74 5.60 2.65
CA GLY A 34 5.38 5.30 2.22
C GLY A 34 4.52 4.56 3.24
N VAL A 35 5.01 4.36 4.48
CA VAL A 35 4.24 3.77 5.59
C VAL A 35 4.01 4.83 6.68
N THR A 36 5.09 5.46 7.15
CA THR A 36 5.08 6.54 8.15
C THR A 36 5.78 7.80 7.62
N THR A 37 6.20 7.81 6.36
CA THR A 37 6.66 9.00 5.65
C THR A 37 5.95 9.18 4.32
N GLY A 38 6.07 10.37 3.72
CA GLY A 38 5.52 10.65 2.40
C GLY A 38 6.19 9.88 1.25
N PHE A 39 5.77 10.18 0.02
CA PHE A 39 6.28 9.54 -1.20
C PHE A 39 7.13 10.51 -2.02
N GLY A 40 8.08 9.98 -2.81
CA GLY A 40 8.90 10.77 -3.72
C GLY A 40 9.61 11.94 -3.03
N ALA A 41 9.35 13.16 -3.51
CA ALA A 41 9.94 14.39 -2.97
C ALA A 41 9.55 14.69 -1.51
N LEU A 42 8.52 14.03 -0.96
CA LEU A 42 8.07 14.17 0.43
C LEU A 42 8.51 12.98 1.31
N SER A 43 9.46 12.17 0.84
CA SER A 43 9.95 10.97 1.55
C SER A 43 10.59 11.25 2.92
N ASP A 44 11.06 12.48 3.14
CA ASP A 44 11.63 12.99 4.39
C ASP A 44 10.56 13.53 5.37
N ARG A 45 9.30 13.62 4.95
CA ARG A 45 8.19 14.10 5.78
C ARG A 45 7.57 12.96 6.56
N SER A 46 7.66 13.03 7.89
CA SER A 46 6.96 12.12 8.80
C SER A 46 5.45 12.33 8.76
N ILE A 47 4.70 11.22 8.82
CA ILE A 47 3.25 11.18 8.77
C ILE A 47 2.71 10.62 10.10
N PRO A 48 1.81 11.35 10.78
CA PRO A 48 1.16 10.87 11.99
C PRO A 48 0.34 9.58 11.76
N PRO A 49 0.29 8.64 12.73
CA PRO A 49 -0.44 7.37 12.59
C PRO A 49 -1.91 7.52 12.18
N ASP A 50 -2.60 8.55 12.67
CA ASP A 50 -4.01 8.86 12.36
C ASP A 50 -4.21 9.33 10.90
N GLN A 51 -3.15 9.79 10.24
CA GLN A 51 -3.17 10.24 8.85
C GLN A 51 -2.69 9.18 7.84
N VAL A 52 -2.11 8.07 8.30
CA VAL A 52 -1.57 7.01 7.41
C VAL A 52 -2.65 6.49 6.45
N ARG A 53 -3.89 6.35 6.90
CA ARG A 53 -5.00 5.89 6.04
C ARG A 53 -5.30 6.89 4.92
N GLU A 54 -5.30 8.17 5.24
CA GLU A 54 -5.55 9.23 4.26
C GLU A 54 -4.39 9.33 3.27
N LEU A 55 -3.15 9.26 3.75
CA LEU A 55 -1.94 9.21 2.92
C LEU A 55 -2.03 8.14 1.82
N GLN A 56 -2.42 6.90 2.17
CA GLN A 56 -2.55 5.80 1.21
C GLN A 56 -3.66 6.05 0.18
N ARG A 57 -4.74 6.72 0.57
CA ARG A 57 -5.81 7.12 -0.36
C ARG A 57 -5.31 8.18 -1.33
N SER A 58 -4.71 9.26 -0.83
CA SER A 58 -4.19 10.34 -1.65
C SER A 58 -3.10 9.86 -2.63
N LEU A 59 -2.32 8.84 -2.26
CA LEU A 59 -1.37 8.18 -3.17
C LEU A 59 -2.06 7.67 -4.44
N VAL A 60 -3.12 6.86 -4.28
CA VAL A 60 -3.84 6.29 -5.42
C VAL A 60 -4.45 7.40 -6.28
N GLU A 61 -5.08 8.39 -5.66
CA GLU A 61 -5.74 9.50 -6.36
C GLU A 61 -4.74 10.36 -7.15
N SER A 62 -3.57 10.66 -6.57
CA SER A 62 -2.52 11.45 -7.24
C SER A 62 -1.83 10.71 -8.40
N HIS A 63 -1.76 9.37 -8.35
CA HIS A 63 -1.08 8.55 -9.37
C HIS A 63 -2.04 7.98 -10.42
N ALA A 64 -3.35 8.15 -10.23
CA ALA A 64 -4.38 7.80 -11.21
C ALA A 64 -4.40 8.79 -12.39
N SER A 65 -3.24 9.07 -12.99
CA SER A 65 -3.01 10.04 -14.05
C SER A 65 -2.78 9.38 -15.42
N GLY A 66 -3.26 8.15 -15.61
CA GLY A 66 -3.15 7.44 -16.89
C GLY A 66 -3.94 8.15 -18.00
N VAL A 67 -3.36 8.20 -19.20
CA VAL A 67 -3.97 8.83 -20.38
C VAL A 67 -3.99 7.86 -21.58
N GLY A 68 -4.87 8.14 -22.54
CA GLY A 68 -5.04 7.30 -23.73
C GLY A 68 -6.09 6.19 -23.55
N PRO A 69 -6.25 5.31 -24.55
CA PRO A 69 -7.20 4.21 -24.48
C PRO A 69 -6.88 3.23 -23.35
N PRO A 70 -7.90 2.66 -22.68
CA PRO A 70 -7.66 1.59 -21.72
C PRO A 70 -7.08 0.37 -22.43
N LEU A 71 -6.33 -0.44 -21.67
CA LEU A 71 -5.90 -1.74 -22.15
C LEU A 71 -7.11 -2.60 -22.52
N PRO A 72 -7.02 -3.44 -23.57
CA PRO A 72 -8.09 -4.37 -23.90
C PRO A 72 -8.34 -5.31 -22.71
N ARG A 73 -9.60 -5.71 -22.54
CA ARG A 73 -9.92 -6.87 -21.71
C ARG A 73 -9.42 -8.10 -22.46
N GLU A 74 -8.89 -9.04 -21.69
CA GLU A 74 -8.13 -10.23 -22.08
C GLU A 74 -8.52 -10.89 -23.40
#